data_AF-A0A972SKI9-F1
#
_entry.id   AF-A0A972SKI9-F1
#
_cell.length_a   1.000
_cell.length_b   1.000
_cell.length_c   1.000
_cell.angle_alpha   90.00
_cell.angle_beta   90.00
_cell.angle_gamma   90.00
#
_symmetry.space_group_name_H-M   'P 1'
#
loop_
_entity.id
_entity.type
_entity.pdbx_description
1 polymer ?
#
loop_
_entity_poly.entity_id
_entity_poly.type
_entity_poly.pdbx_seq_one_letter_code
_entity_poly.pdbx_strand_id
1 'polypeptide(L)' 'RVRGGLYGVPPVLARLDGNGNLPVGVDFQQLYATVLGPWWGLDASAILQQRFEPLPLLRV' A
#
# COMPACT_ATOMS: atom_id res chain seq x y z
N ARG A 1 -2.51 8.34 14.32
CA ARG A 1 -3.70 8.86 13.58
C ARG A 1 -3.54 8.48 12.10
N VAL A 2 -4.61 8.32 11.33
CA VAL A 2 -4.51 7.96 9.90
C VAL A 2 -4.42 9.22 9.02
N ARG A 3 -3.53 9.19 8.02
CA ARG A 3 -3.55 10.12 6.88
C ARG A 3 -4.45 9.48 5.83
N GLY A 4 -5.68 9.99 5.71
CA GLY A 4 -6.62 9.54 4.68
C GLY A 4 -6.32 10.23 3.34
N GLY A 5 -6.94 9.73 2.28
CA GLY A 5 -6.77 10.23 0.91
C GLY A 5 -6.71 9.09 -0.09
N LEU A 6 -6.53 9.43 -1.36
CA LEU A 6 -6.27 8.45 -2.41
C LEU A 6 -4.78 8.10 -2.42
N TYR A 7 -4.48 6.81 -2.35
CA TYR A 7 -3.13 6.25 -2.43
C TYR A 7 -3.03 5.33 -3.63
N GLY A 8 -1.90 5.36 -4.32
CA GLY A 8 -1.71 4.62 -5.56
C GLY A 8 -2.04 5.46 -6.79
N VAL A 9 -2.39 4.76 -7.88
CA VAL A 9 -2.67 5.40 -9.17
C VAL A 9 -4.08 6.03 -9.18
N PRO A 10 -4.25 7.25 -9.71
CA PRO A 10 -5.58 7.83 -9.93
C PRO A 10 -6.49 6.90 -10.75
N PRO A 11 -7.78 6.78 -10.38
CA PRO A 11 -8.71 5.90 -11.09
C PRO A 11 -8.91 6.38 -12.53
N VAL A 12 -8.71 5.48 -13.51
CA VAL A 12 -8.98 5.74 -14.93
C VAL A 12 -10.19 4.93 -15.34
N LEU A 13 -11.36 5.56 -15.36
CA LEU A 13 -12.64 4.87 -15.62
C LEU A 13 -12.76 4.31 -17.05
N ALA A 14 -11.91 4.77 -17.97
CA ALA A 14 -11.80 4.22 -19.32
C ALA A 14 -11.01 2.90 -19.38
N ARG A 15 -10.37 2.49 -18.28
CA ARG A 15 -9.51 1.30 -18.20
C ARG A 15 -9.97 0.40 -17.06
N LEU A 16 -11.00 -0.39 -17.37
CA LEU A 16 -11.57 -1.38 -16.48
C LEU A 16 -11.12 -2.79 -16.89
N ASP A 17 -11.12 -3.72 -15.95
CA ASP A 17 -10.96 -5.15 -16.24
C ASP A 17 -12.25 -5.76 -16.83
N GLY A 18 -12.23 -7.08 -17.11
CA GLY A 18 -13.38 -7.78 -17.69
C GLY A 18 -14.64 -7.79 -16.82
N ASN A 19 -14.52 -7.43 -15.54
CA ASN A 19 -15.62 -7.35 -14.58
C ASN A 19 -16.06 -5.89 -14.32
N GLY A 20 -15.47 -4.92 -15.02
CA GLY A 20 -15.76 -3.50 -14.82
C GLY A 20 -15.07 -2.87 -13.60
N ASN A 21 -14.09 -3.55 -12.99
CA ASN A 21 -13.35 -3.00 -11.85
C ASN A 21 -12.12 -2.21 -12.31
N LEU A 22 -11.68 -1.29 -11.46
CA LEU A 22 -10.39 -0.64 -11.60
C LEU A 22 -9.26 -1.64 -11.30
N PRO A 23 -8.13 -1.56 -12.02
CA PRO A 23 -6.95 -2.34 -11.66
C PRO A 23 -6.44 -1.96 -10.26
N VAL A 24 -5.84 -2.92 -9.57
CA VAL A 24 -5.23 -2.69 -8.24
C VAL A 24 -4.14 -1.63 -8.39
N GLY A 25 -4.32 -0.49 -7.72
CA GLY A 25 -3.43 0.67 -7.82
C GLY A 25 -2.37 0.77 -6.73
N VAL A 26 -2.33 -0.17 -5.80
CA VAL A 26 -1.42 -0.19 -4.65
C VAL A 26 -0.68 -1.52 -4.62
N ASP A 27 0.64 -1.45 -4.42
CA ASP A 27 1.51 -2.60 -4.24
C ASP A 27 1.23 -3.27 -2.88
N PHE A 28 0.94 -4.58 -2.90
CA PHE A 28 0.58 -5.35 -1.72
C PHE A 28 1.75 -5.47 -0.72
N GLN A 29 2.98 -5.55 -1.22
CA GLN A 29 4.18 -5.63 -0.40
C GLN A 29 4.43 -4.33 0.36
N GLN A 30 4.13 -3.17 -0.24
CA GLN A 30 4.18 -1.88 0.46
C GLN A 30 3.14 -1.80 1.58
N LEU A 31 1.95 -2.37 1.38
CA LEU A 31 0.91 -2.46 2.42
C LEU A 31 1.42 -3.26 3.62
N TYR A 32 2.00 -4.44 3.38
CA TYR A 32 2.57 -5.28 4.44
C TYR A 32 3.74 -4.61 5.14
N ALA A 33 4.63 -3.95 4.41
CA ALA A 33 5.72 -3.18 5.00
C ALA A 33 5.19 -2.08 5.95
N THR A 34 4.05 -1.46 5.61
CA THR A 34 3.39 -0.46 6.45
C THR A 34 2.84 -1.04 7.75
N VAL A 35 2.21 -2.21 7.68
CA VAL A 35 1.66 -2.90 8.86
C VAL A 35 2.78 -3.41 9.76
N LEU A 36 3.77 -4.10 9.19
CA LEU A 36 4.85 -4.71 9.97
C LEU A 36 5.74 -3.65 10.61
N GLY A 37 6.18 -2.64 9.85
CA GLY A 37 7.13 -1.62 10.33
C GLY A 37 6.43 -0.49 11.09
N PRO A 38 5.95 0.57 10.40
CA PRO A 38 5.36 1.74 11.04
C PRO A 38 4.22 1.47 12.03
N TRP A 39 3.40 0.43 11.83
CA TRP A 39 2.29 0.13 12.73
C TRP A 39 2.71 -0.76 13.91
N TRP A 40 3.36 -1.91 13.67
CA TRP A 40 3.69 -2.88 14.72
C TRP A 40 5.11 -2.75 15.28
N GLY A 41 5.97 -1.94 14.67
CA GLY A 41 7.34 -1.72 15.12
C GLY A 41 8.29 -2.89 14.85
N LEU A 42 7.96 -3.78 13.91
CA LEU A 42 8.76 -4.94 13.55
C LEU A 42 9.76 -4.59 12.44
N ASP A 43 10.80 -5.42 12.29
CA ASP A 43 11.68 -5.38 11.12
C ASP A 43 10.99 -5.99 9.90
N ALA A 44 10.26 -5.15 9.16
CA ALA A 44 9.58 -5.56 7.94
C ALA A 44 10.54 -6.11 6.88
N SER A 45 11.79 -5.62 6.81
CA SER A 45 12.75 -6.06 5.81
C SER A 45 13.26 -7.48 6.08
N ALA A 46 13.46 -7.82 7.36
CA ALA A 46 13.80 -9.17 7.78
C ALA A 46 12.63 -10.15 7.55
N ILE A 47 11.38 -9.73 7.73
CA ILE A 47 10.21 -10.61 7.53
C ILE A 47 9.92 -10.81 6.03
N LEU A 48 9.94 -9.73 5.25
CA LEU A 48 9.63 -9.77 3.81
C LEU A 48 10.82 -10.21 2.96
N GLN A 49 12.00 -10.40 3.58
CA GLN A 49 13.26 -10.77 2.91
C GLN A 49 13.69 -9.78 1.81
N GLN A 50 13.09 -8.59 1.79
CA GLN A 50 13.36 -7.50 0.87
C GLN A 50 12.84 -6.20 1.48
N ARG A 51 13.44 -5.07 1.11
CA ARG A 51 12.96 -3.75 1.49
C ARG A 51 11.85 -3.29 0.55
N PHE A 52 10.72 -2.90 1.14
CA PHE A 52 9.64 -2.20 0.46
C PHE A 52 9.37 -0.88 1.18
N GLU A 53 9.14 0.19 0.43
CA GLU A 53 8.82 1.49 1.01
C GLU A 53 7.39 1.48 1.58
N PRO A 54 7.20 1.81 2.87
CA PRO A 54 5.87 1.90 3.46
C PRO A 54 5.01 2.99 2.84
N LEU A 55 3.70 2.75 2.77
CA LEU A 55 2.73 3.75 2.38
C LEU A 55 2.60 4.83 3.47
N PRO A 56 2.45 6.11 3.11
CA PRO A 56 2.29 7.20 4.08
C PRO A 56 0.85 7.27 4.63
N LEU A 57 0.37 6.15 5.19
CA LEU A 57 -0.97 5.98 5.76
C LEU A 57 -1.05 6.44 7.22
N LEU A 58 0.05 6.35 7.96
CA LEU A 58 0.10 6.70 9.37
C LEU A 58 0.69 8.10 9.55
N ARG A 59 0.03 8.93 10.36
CA ARG A 59 0.63 10.16 10.90
C ARG A 59 1.43 9.74 12.13
N VAL A 60 2.72 9.56 11.92
CA VAL A 60 3.76 9.37 12.94
C VAL A 60 4.46 10.68 13.22
#